data_AF-A0A1Q7TGK2-F1
#
_entry.id   AF-A0A1Q7TGK2-F1
#
_cell.length_a   1.000
_cell.length_b   1.000
_cell.length_c   1.000
_cell.angle_alpha   90.00
_cell.angle_beta   90.00
_cell.angle_gamma   90.00
#
_symmetry.space_group_name_H-M   'P 1'
#
loop_
_entity.id
_entity.type
_entity.pdbx_description
1 polymer ?
#
loop_
_entity_poly.entity_id
_entity_poly.type
_entity_poly.pdbx_seq_one_letter_code
_entity_poly.pdbx_strand_id
1 'polypeptide(L)'
;MGRGDSWTFTSELPLDQVPGITASTTEVARTTLTVRELRVEGSDTSVVLDIKTEFPSQPIHLASAEQSGTLKLEGGTAGHQVFSISRGAIVDGTVKGTMKINFSGSGLGSAGMTMHTETENSIVLLPNQ
;
A
#
# COMPACT_ATOMS: atom_id res chain seq x y z
N MET A 1 3.24 2.02 -23.47
CA MET A 1 2.42 2.60 -22.39
C MET A 1 1.55 3.68 -22.98
N GLY A 2 0.26 3.40 -23.15
CA GLY A 2 -0.78 4.35 -23.50
C GLY A 2 -1.71 4.62 -22.32
N ARG A 3 -2.56 5.65 -22.44
CA ARG A 3 -3.59 5.94 -21.44
C ARG A 3 -4.50 4.73 -21.23
N GLY A 4 -4.73 4.37 -19.97
CA GLY A 4 -5.53 3.22 -19.57
C GLY A 4 -4.74 1.91 -19.43
N ASP A 5 -3.49 1.85 -19.90
CA ASP A 5 -2.62 0.70 -19.62
C ASP A 5 -2.46 0.56 -18.10
N SER A 6 -2.56 -0.68 -17.62
CA SER A 6 -2.44 -0.97 -16.20
C SER A 6 -1.58 -2.20 -15.96
N TRP A 7 -0.93 -2.21 -14.81
CA TRP A 7 -0.19 -3.36 -14.32
C TRP A 7 -0.35 -3.48 -12.82
N THR A 8 -0.22 -4.72 -12.36
CA THR A 8 -0.42 -5.08 -10.97
C THR A 8 0.84 -5.73 -10.45
N PHE A 9 1.27 -5.33 -9.26
CA PHE A 9 2.30 -6.01 -8.50
C PHE A 9 1.83 -6.27 -7.09
N THR A 10 2.47 -7.23 -6.44
CA THR A 10 2.17 -7.63 -5.06
C THR A 10 3.36 -7.31 -4.17
N SER A 11 3.10 -6.81 -2.97
CA SER A 11 4.10 -6.62 -1.93
C SER A 11 3.70 -7.41 -0.70
N GLU A 12 4.63 -8.17 -0.13
CA GLU A 12 4.41 -8.87 1.12
C GLU A 12 4.11 -7.86 2.25
N LEU A 13 3.19 -8.23 3.12
CA LEU A 13 2.93 -7.47 4.34
C LEU A 13 4.05 -7.77 5.35
N PRO A 14 4.70 -6.74 5.94
CA PRO A 14 5.82 -6.93 6.87
C PRO A 14 5.32 -7.33 8.27
N LEU A 15 4.55 -8.42 8.35
CA LEU A 15 3.95 -8.92 9.59
C LEU A 15 4.99 -9.57 10.52
N ASP A 16 6.12 -10.01 9.96
CA ASP A 16 7.28 -10.56 10.66
C ASP A 16 8.01 -9.52 11.51
N GLN A 17 7.82 -8.23 11.22
CA GLN A 17 8.37 -7.12 12.02
C GLN A 17 7.58 -6.86 13.32
N VAL A 18 6.43 -7.53 13.50
CA VAL A 18 5.64 -7.40 14.72
C VAL A 18 6.14 -8.41 15.76
N PRO A 19 6.72 -7.96 16.89
CA PRO A 19 7.31 -8.86 17.88
C PRO A 19 6.30 -9.87 18.42
N GLY A 20 6.69 -11.14 18.47
CA GLY A 20 5.88 -12.22 19.03
C GLY A 20 4.75 -12.70 18.13
N ILE A 21 4.72 -12.30 16.85
CA ILE A 21 3.73 -12.75 15.87
C ILE A 21 4.45 -13.42 14.70
N THR A 22 4.00 -14.63 14.35
CA THR A 22 4.35 -15.28 13.08
C THR A 22 3.07 -15.42 12.25
N ALA A 23 3.09 -14.92 11.02
CA ALA A 23 1.98 -15.16 10.10
C ALA A 23 2.06 -16.60 9.58
N SER A 24 0.93 -17.30 9.56
CA SER A 24 0.86 -18.67 9.05
C SER A 24 1.03 -18.75 7.53
N THR A 25 0.85 -17.63 6.84
CA THR A 25 0.93 -17.49 5.38
C THR A 25 1.59 -16.15 5.02
N THR A 26 2.30 -16.13 3.88
CA THR A 26 2.75 -14.88 3.27
C THR A 26 1.56 -14.19 2.65
N GLU A 27 1.13 -13.10 3.27
CA GLU A 27 0.01 -12.29 2.81
C GLU A 27 0.52 -11.09 2.02
N VAL A 28 -0.18 -10.74 0.94
CA VAL A 28 0.27 -9.73 -0.02
C VAL A 28 -0.75 -8.61 -0.18
N ALA A 29 -0.28 -7.37 -0.10
CA ALA A 29 -1.02 -6.23 -0.63
C ALA A 29 -0.87 -6.20 -2.16
N ARG A 30 -1.97 -5.90 -2.86
CA ARG A 30 -1.99 -5.77 -4.31
C ARG A 30 -2.01 -4.30 -4.69
N THR A 31 -1.02 -3.86 -5.45
CA THR A 31 -0.98 -2.50 -6.00
C THR A 31 -1.20 -2.54 -7.50
N THR A 32 -2.19 -1.78 -7.98
CA THR A 32 -2.47 -1.55 -9.39
C THR A 32 -2.02 -0.14 -9.75
N LEU A 33 -1.21 -0.03 -10.80
CA LEU A 33 -0.83 1.22 -11.44
C LEU A 33 -1.58 1.34 -12.77
N THR A 34 -2.17 2.51 -13.03
CA THR A 34 -2.91 2.78 -14.27
C THR A 34 -2.43 4.08 -14.88
N VAL A 35 -2.08 4.08 -16.17
CA VAL A 35 -1.71 5.32 -16.88
C VAL A 35 -2.93 6.22 -17.00
N ARG A 36 -2.97 7.31 -16.23
CA ARG A 36 -4.00 8.33 -16.32
C ARG A 36 -3.84 9.16 -17.59
N GLU A 37 -2.62 9.66 -17.82
CA GLU A 37 -2.29 10.49 -18.97
C GLU A 37 -0.77 10.58 -19.20
N LEU A 38 -0.40 11.08 -20.38
CA LEU A 38 0.96 11.46 -20.74
C LEU A 38 0.99 12.98 -20.92
N ARG A 39 1.88 13.67 -20.20
CA ARG A 39 2.08 15.11 -20.30
C ARG A 39 3.37 15.40 -21.04
N VAL A 40 3.36 16.38 -21.93
CA VAL A 40 4.56 16.86 -22.63
C VAL A 40 4.73 18.33 -22.28
N GLU A 41 5.80 18.64 -21.55
CA GLU A 41 6.11 19.99 -21.07
C GLU A 41 7.53 20.36 -21.51
N GLY A 42 7.62 21.21 -22.54
CA GLY A 42 8.90 21.56 -23.15
C GLY A 42 9.61 20.33 -23.71
N SER A 43 10.82 20.05 -23.20
CA SER A 43 11.62 18.89 -23.58
C SER A 43 11.35 17.64 -22.75
N ASP A 44 10.51 17.72 -21.71
CA ASP A 44 10.19 16.58 -20.87
C ASP A 44 8.85 15.94 -21.24
N THR A 45 8.78 14.63 -21.07
CA THR A 45 7.53 13.87 -21.10
C THR A 45 7.35 13.22 -19.74
N SER A 46 6.19 13.39 -19.13
CA SER A 46 5.84 12.79 -17.86
C SER A 46 4.66 11.83 -18.01
N VAL A 47 4.70 10.72 -17.27
CA VAL A 47 3.61 9.75 -17.17
C VAL A 47 2.90 9.98 -15.84
N VAL A 48 1.61 10.30 -15.89
CA VAL A 48 0.77 10.40 -14.69
C VAL A 48 0.13 9.04 -14.46
N LEU A 49 0.38 8.47 -13.29
CA LEU A 49 -0.09 7.15 -12.89
C LEU A 49 -1.08 7.28 -11.74
N ASP A 50 -2.21 6.59 -11.86
CA ASP A 50 -3.08 6.30 -10.73
C ASP A 50 -2.58 5.07 -9.99
N ILE A 51 -2.63 5.16 -8.67
CA ILE A 51 -2.18 4.11 -7.77
C ILE A 51 -3.37 3.67 -6.93
N LYS A 52 -3.57 2.37 -6.85
CA LYS A 52 -4.53 1.77 -5.93
C LYS A 52 -3.92 0.56 -5.27
N THR A 53 -3.87 0.56 -3.94
CA THR A 53 -3.42 -0.57 -3.12
C THR A 53 -4.59 -1.17 -2.37
N GLU A 54 -4.76 -2.47 -2.49
CA GLU A 54 -5.79 -3.25 -1.82
C GLU A 54 -5.13 -4.29 -0.90
N PHE A 55 -5.62 -4.38 0.34
CA PHE A 55 -5.16 -5.37 1.31
C PHE A 55 -5.87 -6.71 1.11
N PRO A 56 -5.30 -7.83 1.59
CA PRO A 56 -5.97 -9.12 1.62
C PRO A 56 -7.36 -9.01 2.26
N SER A 57 -8.38 -9.49 1.56
CA SER A 57 -9.75 -9.45 2.06
C SER A 57 -10.06 -10.54 3.07
N GLN A 58 -9.28 -11.62 3.05
CA GLN A 58 -9.42 -12.74 3.97
C GLN A 58 -8.68 -12.43 5.29
N PRO A 59 -9.20 -12.89 6.43
CA PRO A 59 -8.49 -12.77 7.69
C PRO A 59 -7.18 -13.57 7.66
N ILE A 60 -6.11 -12.93 8.10
CA ILE A 60 -4.76 -13.48 8.18
C ILE A 60 -4.63 -14.22 9.50
N HIS A 61 -4.27 -15.49 9.45
CA HIS A 61 -4.02 -16.28 10.66
C HIS A 61 -2.64 -15.98 11.22
N LEU A 62 -2.63 -15.61 12.49
CA LEU A 62 -1.43 -15.31 13.24
C LEU A 62 -1.22 -16.39 14.30
N ALA A 63 0.01 -16.86 14.42
CA ALA A 63 0.42 -17.79 15.44
C ALA A 63 1.64 -17.24 16.19
N SER A 64 1.70 -17.49 17.48
CA SER A 64 2.89 -17.36 18.31
C SER A 64 3.04 -18.64 19.13
N ALA A 65 4.19 -18.83 19.78
CA ALA A 65 4.45 -19.99 20.61
C ALA A 65 3.41 -20.19 21.74
N GLU A 66 2.71 -19.12 22.13
CA GLU A 66 1.79 -19.13 23.28
C GLU A 66 0.34 -18.74 22.91
N GLN A 67 0.11 -18.14 21.74
CA GLN A 67 -1.19 -17.56 21.37
C GLN A 67 -1.46 -17.69 19.87
N SER A 68 -2.72 -17.88 19.50
CA SER A 68 -3.18 -17.75 18.12
C SER A 68 -4.18 -16.61 18.01
N GLY A 69 -4.22 -16.02 16.83
CA GLY A 69 -5.07 -14.88 16.56
C GLY A 69 -5.37 -14.71 15.08
N THR A 70 -6.19 -13.72 14.80
CA THR A 70 -6.60 -13.38 13.44
C THR A 70 -6.46 -11.88 13.25
N LEU A 71 -5.88 -11.49 12.12
CA LEU A 71 -5.72 -10.12 11.68
C LEU A 71 -6.56 -9.90 10.43
N LYS A 72 -7.52 -8.98 10.48
CA LYS A 72 -8.27 -8.56 9.31
C LYS A 72 -7.91 -7.11 8.96
N LEU A 73 -7.39 -6.94 7.75
CA LEU A 73 -7.10 -5.64 7.17
C LEU A 73 -8.26 -5.23 6.26
N GLU A 74 -8.80 -4.04 6.48
CA GLU A 74 -9.85 -3.46 5.66
C GLU A 74 -9.43 -2.06 5.21
N GLY A 75 -9.91 -1.64 4.05
CA GLY A 75 -9.54 -0.38 3.42
C GLY A 75 -8.47 -0.56 2.35
N GLY A 76 -7.69 0.49 2.13
CA GLY A 76 -6.74 0.56 1.03
C GLY A 76 -6.19 1.97 0.87
N THR A 77 -5.20 2.11 0.00
CA THR A 77 -4.65 3.40 -0.35
C THR A 77 -4.89 3.69 -1.83
N ALA A 78 -5.07 4.96 -2.16
CA ALA A 78 -5.22 5.42 -3.52
C ALA A 78 -4.52 6.76 -3.70
N GLY A 79 -4.10 7.05 -4.92
CA GLY A 79 -3.31 8.23 -5.17
C GLY A 79 -2.90 8.37 -6.62
N HIS A 80 -1.93 9.26 -6.83
CA HIS A 80 -1.29 9.44 -8.11
C HIS A 80 0.20 9.70 -7.94
N GLN A 81 0.97 9.39 -8.98
CA GLN A 81 2.38 9.74 -9.11
C GLN A 81 2.65 10.28 -10.51
N VAL A 82 3.60 11.20 -10.61
CA VAL A 82 4.10 11.75 -11.86
C VAL A 82 5.54 11.28 -12.03
N PHE A 83 5.79 10.48 -13.06
CA PHE A 83 7.12 10.02 -13.42
C PHE A 83 7.64 10.83 -14.61
N SER A 84 8.74 11.55 -14.43
CA SER A 84 9.42 12.29 -15.50
C SER A 84 10.36 11.37 -16.26
N ILE A 85 10.21 11.31 -17.58
CA ILE A 85 11.07 10.49 -18.44
C ILE A 85 12.47 11.07 -18.52
N SER A 86 12.61 12.39 -18.66
CA SER A 86 13.95 13.01 -18.74
C SER A 86 14.74 12.87 -17.44
N ARG A 87 14.07 12.92 -16.28
CA ARG A 87 14.71 12.75 -14.96
C ARG A 87 14.85 11.29 -14.54
N GLY A 88 14.11 10.37 -15.16
CA GLY A 88 14.05 8.96 -14.78
C GLY A 88 13.56 8.73 -13.35
N ALA A 89 12.70 9.61 -12.82
CA ALA A 89 12.29 9.62 -11.42
C ALA A 89 10.85 10.09 -11.23
N ILE A 90 10.25 9.70 -10.09
CA ILE A 90 8.99 10.28 -9.61
C ILE A 90 9.30 11.71 -9.15
N VAL A 91 8.59 12.69 -9.73
CA VAL A 91 8.80 14.11 -9.45
C VAL A 91 7.75 14.70 -8.53
N ASP A 92 6.56 14.09 -8.52
CA ASP A 92 5.44 14.45 -7.67
C ASP A 92 4.59 13.21 -7.42
N GLY A 93 3.93 13.14 -6.28
CA GLY A 93 2.96 12.11 -6.02
C GLY A 93 2.37 12.20 -4.64
N THR A 94 1.15 11.70 -4.52
CA THR A 94 0.43 11.61 -3.26
C THR A 94 -0.33 10.30 -3.22
N VAL A 95 -0.22 9.58 -2.11
CA VAL A 95 -1.00 8.37 -1.81
C VAL A 95 -1.65 8.58 -0.45
N LYS A 96 -2.97 8.41 -0.40
CA LYS A 96 -3.77 8.52 0.83
C LYS A 96 -4.63 7.30 1.03
N GLY A 97 -4.99 7.00 2.26
CA GLY A 97 -5.91 5.91 2.51
C GLY A 97 -6.26 5.76 3.97
N THR A 98 -7.22 4.87 4.19
CA THR A 98 -7.63 4.44 5.51
C THR A 98 -7.37 2.94 5.63
N MET A 99 -6.93 2.54 6.81
CA MET A 99 -6.72 1.16 7.18
C MET A 99 -7.44 0.90 8.48
N LYS A 100 -8.34 -0.09 8.47
CA LYS A 100 -8.89 -0.64 9.69
C LYS A 100 -8.26 -2.00 9.93
N ILE A 101 -7.69 -2.15 11.12
CA ILE A 101 -7.01 -3.35 11.55
C ILE A 101 -7.83 -3.94 12.69
N ASN A 102 -8.38 -5.12 12.47
CA ASN A 102 -9.08 -5.88 13.49
C ASN A 102 -8.18 -7.03 13.91
N PHE A 103 -7.78 -7.07 15.16
CA PHE A 103 -6.95 -8.12 15.74
C PHE A 103 -7.72 -8.84 16.84
N SER A 104 -7.80 -10.17 16.76
CA SER A 104 -8.35 -11.01 17.82
C SER A 104 -7.34 -12.07 18.21
N GLY A 105 -7.29 -12.43 19.49
CA GLY A 105 -6.39 -13.45 19.99
C GLY A 105 -6.78 -13.92 21.38
N SER A 106 -6.40 -15.15 21.74
CA SER A 106 -6.75 -15.75 23.04
C SER A 106 -6.27 -14.94 24.25
N GLY A 107 -5.18 -14.17 24.10
CA GLY A 107 -4.63 -13.28 25.13
C GLY A 107 -5.31 -11.92 25.29
N LEU A 108 -6.16 -11.50 24.35
CA LEU A 108 -6.81 -10.17 24.36
C LEU A 108 -8.24 -10.20 24.92
N GLY A 109 -8.74 -11.38 25.31
CA GLY A 109 -10.13 -11.57 25.71
C GLY A 109 -11.10 -11.50 24.54
N SER A 110 -12.40 -11.56 24.82
CA SER A 110 -13.47 -11.67 23.81
C SER A 110 -13.66 -10.41 22.95
N ALA A 111 -13.12 -9.26 23.36
CA ALA A 111 -13.32 -7.99 22.67
C ALA A 111 -12.33 -7.75 21.51
N GLY A 112 -11.17 -8.43 21.51
CA GLY A 112 -10.09 -8.14 20.57
C GLY A 112 -9.61 -6.68 20.63
N MET A 113 -8.94 -6.24 19.57
CA MET A 113 -8.45 -4.88 19.39
C MET A 113 -8.81 -4.39 17.98
N THR A 114 -9.36 -3.18 17.87
CA THR A 114 -9.57 -2.52 16.59
C THR A 114 -8.72 -1.25 16.54
N MET A 115 -7.91 -1.12 15.51
CA MET A 115 -7.12 0.08 15.23
C MET A 115 -7.58 0.68 13.91
N HIS A 116 -7.70 2.01 13.90
CA HIS A 116 -7.99 2.78 12.70
C HIS A 116 -6.78 3.67 12.42
N THR A 117 -6.30 3.62 11.19
CA THR A 117 -5.15 4.39 10.73
C THR A 117 -5.53 5.16 9.49
N GLU A 118 -5.16 6.42 9.45
CA GLU A 118 -5.22 7.25 8.27
C GLU A 118 -3.79 7.54 7.84
N THR A 119 -3.49 7.31 6.57
CA THR A 119 -2.15 7.51 6.03
C THR A 119 -2.23 8.47 4.86
N GLU A 120 -1.34 9.46 4.86
CA GLU A 120 -1.07 10.32 3.73
C GLU A 120 0.44 10.38 3.54
N ASN A 121 0.90 10.00 2.36
CA ASN A 121 2.30 10.06 1.97
C ASN A 121 2.41 10.88 0.69
N SER A 122 3.33 11.84 0.67
CA SER A 122 3.60 12.68 -0.48
C SER A 122 5.09 12.65 -0.81
N ILE A 123 5.39 12.70 -2.10
CA ILE A 123 6.75 12.80 -2.62
C ILE A 123 6.79 13.98 -3.58
N VAL A 124 7.79 14.83 -3.40
CA VAL A 124 8.09 15.94 -4.31
C VAL A 124 9.60 15.93 -4.53
N LEU A 125 10.01 15.82 -5.78
CA LEU A 125 11.42 15.88 -6.14
C LEU A 125 11.82 17.34 -6.39
N LEU A 126 12.57 17.90 -5.45
CA LEU A 126 13.08 19.26 -5.54
C LEU A 126 13.87 19.48 -6.84
N PRO A 127 13.80 20.69 -7.42
CA PRO A 127 14.66 21.06 -8.56
C PRO A 127 16.12 21.06 -8.13
N ASN A 128 17.02 20.69 -9.04
CA ASN A 128 18.46 20.83 -8.83
C ASN A 128 18.77 22.32 -8.66
N GLN A 129 19.41 22.69 -7.54
CA GLN A 129 19.92 24.04 -7.28
C GLN A 129 21.12 24.34 -8.18
#